data_AF-I1TEC6-F1
#
_entry.id   AF-I1TEC6-F1
#
_cell.length_a   1.000
_cell.length_b   1.000
_cell.length_c   1.000
_cell.angle_alpha   90.00
_cell.angle_beta   90.00
_cell.angle_gamma   90.00
#
_symmetry.space_group_name_H-M   'P 1'
#
loop_
_entity.id
_entity.type
_entity.pdbx_description
1 polymer ?
#
loop_
_entity_poly.entity_id
_entity_poly.type
_entity_poly.pdbx_seq_one_letter_code
_entity_poly.pdbx_strand_id
1 'polypeptide(L)'
;ELEKYEQACNEFTTHVMNLLREQSRTRPISPKEIERMVSIIHRKFSSIQMQLKQSTCEAVMILRSRFLDARRKRRNFNKQATEILNEYFYSHLSNPYPSEEAKEELAKKCGITVSQVSNWFGNKRIRYKKNIGKFQEEANIYAAKTAVTATNVSAHGSQANSPSTPNSAGSSSS
;
A
#
# COMPACT_ATOMS: atom_id res chain seq x y z
N GLU A 1 -3.06 -16.63 35.78
CA GLU A 1 -3.13 -15.16 35.91
C GLU A 1 -4.57 -14.66 35.96
N LEU A 2 -5.44 -15.10 35.04
CA LEU A 2 -6.87 -14.73 35.06
C LEU A 2 -7.57 -15.08 36.39
N GLU A 3 -7.38 -16.29 36.90
CA GLU A 3 -7.95 -16.71 38.20
C GLU A 3 -7.48 -15.82 39.35
N LYS A 4 -6.21 -15.38 39.35
CA LYS A 4 -5.67 -14.46 40.36
C LYS A 4 -6.34 -13.09 40.28
N TYR A 5 -6.62 -12.61 39.07
CA TYR A 5 -7.35 -11.36 38.86
C TYR A 5 -8.81 -11.46 39.32
N GLU A 6 -9.49 -12.56 38.99
CA GLU A 6 -10.88 -12.80 39.42
C GLU A 6 -10.97 -12.90 40.94
N GLN A 7 -10.02 -13.60 41.57
CA GLN A 7 -9.92 -13.69 43.02
C GLN A 7 -9.69 -12.32 43.68
N ALA A 8 -8.76 -11.51 43.15
CA ALA A 8 -8.52 -10.16 43.65
C ALA A 8 -9.74 -9.24 43.49
N CYS A 9 -10.50 -9.35 42.40
CA CYS A 9 -11.74 -8.61 42.20
C CYS A 9 -12.81 -8.99 43.23
N ASN A 10 -12.92 -10.28 43.54
CA ASN A 10 -13.86 -10.80 44.53
C ASN A 10 -13.48 -10.35 45.95
N GLU A 11 -12.20 -10.43 46.30
CA GLU A 11 -11.68 -9.97 47.60
C GLU A 11 -11.91 -8.46 47.78
N PHE A 12 -11.59 -7.65 46.76
CA PHE A 12 -11.85 -6.21 46.79
C PHE A 12 -13.33 -5.89 46.98
N THR A 13 -14.20 -6.53 46.21
CA THR A 13 -15.65 -6.30 46.28
C THR A 13 -16.20 -6.68 47.65
N THR A 14 -15.73 -7.80 48.21
CA THR A 14 -16.10 -8.25 49.56
C THR A 14 -15.66 -7.25 50.62
N HIS A 15 -14.44 -6.73 50.50
CA HIS A 15 -13.93 -5.72 51.42
C HIS A 15 -14.75 -4.43 51.37
N VAL A 16 -15.06 -3.92 50.18
CA VAL A 16 -15.91 -2.73 50.01
C VAL A 16 -17.31 -2.95 50.56
N MET A 17 -17.90 -4.12 50.33
CA MET A 17 -19.21 -4.49 50.90
C MET A 17 -19.20 -4.44 52.43
N ASN A 18 -18.17 -5.03 53.05
CA ASN A 18 -18.04 -5.04 54.51
C ASN A 18 -17.87 -3.63 55.06
N LEU A 19 -17.04 -2.80 54.40
CA LEU A 19 -16.85 -1.40 54.78
C LEU A 19 -18.15 -0.58 54.70
N LEU A 20 -18.90 -0.72 53.60
CA LEU A 20 -20.17 -0.02 53.41
C LEU A 20 -21.24 -0.43 54.44
N ARG A 21 -21.25 -1.72 54.83
CA ARG A 21 -22.12 -2.24 55.90
C ARG A 21 -21.73 -1.70 57.28
N GLU A 22 -20.44 -1.50 57.54
CA GLU A 22 -19.99 -0.92 58.81
C GLU A 22 -20.34 0.58 58.88
N GLN A 23 -20.10 1.32 57.79
CA GLN A 23 -20.44 2.74 57.69
C GLN A 23 -21.95 3.02 57.79
N SER A 24 -22.80 2.08 57.40
CA SER A 24 -24.26 2.26 57.48
C SER A 24 -24.78 2.37 58.93
N ARG A 25 -23.96 1.99 59.93
CA ARG A 25 -24.28 2.11 61.36
C ARG A 25 -24.20 3.54 61.87
N THR A 26 -23.33 4.37 61.30
CA THR A 26 -23.08 5.75 61.73
C THR A 26 -23.71 6.78 60.79
N ARG A 27 -23.97 6.40 59.54
CA ARG A 27 -24.63 7.22 58.54
C ARG A 27 -25.68 6.39 57.79
N PRO A 28 -26.91 6.86 57.59
CA PRO A 28 -27.92 6.07 56.88
C PRO A 28 -27.47 5.78 55.44
N ILE A 29 -27.16 4.51 55.15
CA ILE A 29 -26.89 4.00 53.79
C ILE A 29 -27.84 2.84 53.56
N SER A 30 -28.71 2.94 52.55
CA SER A 30 -29.67 1.88 52.26
C SER A 30 -28.98 0.64 51.65
N PRO A 31 -29.46 -0.59 51.91
CA PRO A 31 -28.94 -1.79 51.26
C PRO A 31 -28.93 -1.70 49.72
N LYS A 32 -29.98 -1.09 49.14
CA LYS A 32 -30.08 -0.83 47.69
C LYS A 32 -28.95 0.07 47.16
N GLU A 33 -28.47 0.99 47.99
CA GLU A 33 -27.37 1.87 47.62
C GLU A 33 -26.03 1.16 47.66
N ILE A 34 -25.82 0.29 48.64
CA ILE A 34 -24.65 -0.59 48.72
C ILE A 34 -24.58 -1.50 47.48
N GLU A 35 -25.70 -2.14 47.12
CA GLU A 35 -25.81 -2.98 45.91
C GLU A 35 -25.50 -2.17 44.64
N ARG A 36 -26.00 -0.94 44.54
CA ARG A 36 -25.71 -0.04 43.41
C ARG A 36 -24.23 0.27 43.30
N MET A 37 -23.57 0.58 44.42
CA MET A 37 -22.13 0.89 44.45
C MET A 37 -21.28 -0.33 44.02
N VAL A 38 -21.63 -1.53 44.49
CA VAL A 38 -20.97 -2.76 44.07
C VAL A 38 -21.21 -3.09 42.60
N SER A 39 -22.42 -2.88 42.10
CA SER A 39 -22.72 -3.04 40.68
C SER A 39 -21.85 -2.13 39.79
N ILE A 40 -21.58 -0.90 40.24
CA ILE A 40 -20.66 0.02 39.56
C ILE A 40 -19.23 -0.54 39.53
N ILE A 41 -18.76 -1.11 40.65
CA ILE A 41 -17.43 -1.72 40.74
C ILE A 41 -17.31 -2.90 39.76
N HIS A 42 -18.28 -3.82 39.76
CA HIS A 42 -18.29 -4.95 38.82
C HIS A 42 -18.29 -4.48 37.36
N ARG A 43 -19.10 -3.48 37.01
CA ARG A 43 -19.10 -2.88 35.66
C ARG A 43 -17.73 -2.33 35.28
N LYS A 44 -17.04 -1.66 36.20
CA LYS A 44 -15.67 -1.17 35.96
C LYS A 44 -14.68 -2.32 35.74
N PHE A 45 -14.72 -3.36 36.56
CA PHE A 45 -13.87 -4.54 36.37
C PHE A 45 -14.12 -5.24 35.04
N SER A 46 -15.38 -5.41 34.64
CA SER A 46 -15.70 -5.98 33.32
C SER A 46 -15.20 -5.11 32.18
N SER A 47 -15.31 -3.79 32.30
CA SER A 47 -14.82 -2.84 31.30
C SER A 47 -13.30 -2.91 31.15
N ILE A 48 -12.56 -2.90 32.26
CA ILE A 48 -11.10 -3.03 32.27
C ILE A 48 -10.67 -4.36 31.65
N GLN A 49 -11.31 -5.47 32.06
CA GLN A 49 -11.02 -6.79 31.50
C GLN A 49 -11.25 -6.83 29.99
N MET A 50 -12.34 -6.23 29.51
CA MET A 50 -12.64 -6.16 28.07
C MET A 50 -11.59 -5.34 27.32
N GLN A 51 -11.18 -4.20 27.87
CA GLN A 51 -10.13 -3.36 27.27
C GLN A 51 -8.79 -4.08 27.18
N LEU A 52 -8.40 -4.81 28.23
CA LEU A 52 -7.15 -5.60 28.23
C LEU A 52 -7.19 -6.72 27.19
N LYS A 53 -8.32 -7.44 27.10
CA LYS A 53 -8.53 -8.47 26.07
C LYS A 53 -8.48 -7.88 24.66
N GLN A 54 -9.13 -6.74 24.45
CA GLN A 54 -9.14 -6.03 23.18
C GLN A 54 -7.72 -5.59 22.78
N SER A 55 -7.00 -4.92 23.68
CA SER A 55 -5.62 -4.46 23.42
C SER A 55 -4.68 -5.63 23.12
N THR A 56 -4.82 -6.75 23.84
CA THR A 56 -4.04 -7.96 23.58
C THR A 56 -4.37 -8.55 22.21
N CYS A 57 -5.64 -8.64 21.85
CA CYS A 57 -6.09 -9.13 20.55
C CYS A 57 -5.54 -8.26 19.41
N GLU A 58 -5.62 -6.94 19.55
CA GLU A 58 -5.07 -5.98 18.59
C GLU A 58 -3.56 -6.15 18.44
N ALA A 59 -2.82 -6.27 19.54
CA ALA A 59 -1.38 -6.50 19.52
C ALA A 59 -1.03 -7.81 18.79
N VAL A 60 -1.77 -8.89 19.06
CA VAL A 60 -1.59 -10.18 18.37
C VAL A 60 -1.92 -10.07 16.88
N MET A 61 -2.99 -9.35 16.51
CA MET A 61 -3.36 -9.13 15.10
C MET A 61 -2.30 -8.31 14.37
N ILE A 62 -1.75 -7.26 15.00
CA ILE A 62 -0.65 -6.47 14.46
C ILE A 62 0.59 -7.34 14.27
N LEU A 63 0.95 -8.15 15.26
CA LEU A 63 2.09 -9.05 15.18
C LEU A 63 1.92 -10.06 14.05
N ARG A 64 0.73 -10.66 13.93
CA ARG A 64 0.38 -11.59 12.83
C ARG A 64 0.50 -10.90 11.47
N SER A 65 -0.02 -9.69 11.33
CA SER A 65 0.09 -8.89 10.11
C SER A 65 1.55 -8.63 9.73
N ARG A 66 2.37 -8.19 10.69
CA ARG A 66 3.82 -7.96 10.48
C ARG A 66 4.55 -9.22 10.06
N PHE A 67 4.24 -10.35 10.68
CA PHE A 67 4.84 -11.64 10.33
C PHE A 67 4.45 -12.07 8.90
N LEU A 68 3.18 -11.95 8.53
CA LEU A 68 2.70 -12.26 7.18
C LEU A 68 3.29 -11.30 6.13
N ASP A 69 3.44 -10.02 6.46
CA ASP A 69 4.12 -9.02 5.64
C ASP A 69 5.61 -9.36 5.44
N ALA A 70 6.31 -9.75 6.51
CA ALA A 70 7.70 -10.15 6.45
C ALA A 70 7.91 -11.43 5.62
N ARG A 71 6.97 -12.39 5.72
CA ARG A 71 6.98 -13.61 4.89
C ARG A 71 6.66 -13.33 3.43
N ARG A 72 5.90 -12.27 3.14
CA ARG A 72 5.73 -11.79 1.76
C ARG A 72 7.05 -11.20 1.28
N LYS A 73 7.83 -12.01 0.55
CA LYS A 73 9.01 -11.54 -0.20
C LYS A 73 8.56 -10.39 -1.11
N ARG A 74 8.92 -9.15 -0.77
CA ARG A 74 8.70 -7.99 -1.65
C ARG A 74 9.48 -8.26 -2.93
N ARG A 75 8.77 -8.69 -3.97
CA ARG A 75 9.32 -8.82 -5.31
C ARG A 75 9.28 -7.43 -5.93
N ASN A 76 10.44 -6.80 -6.03
CA ASN A 76 10.59 -5.67 -6.92
C ASN A 76 10.24 -6.12 -8.33
N PHE A 77 9.67 -5.22 -9.13
CA PHE A 77 9.53 -5.48 -10.55
C PHE A 77 10.92 -5.68 -11.15
N ASN A 78 11.00 -6.52 -12.19
CA ASN A 78 12.25 -6.67 -12.92
C ASN A 78 12.65 -5.32 -13.56
N LYS A 79 13.91 -5.20 -13.99
CA LYS A 79 14.43 -3.95 -14.56
C LYS A 79 13.65 -3.53 -15.81
N GLN A 80 13.29 -4.48 -16.66
CA GLN A 80 12.56 -4.24 -17.90
C GLN A 80 11.17 -3.64 -17.66
N ALA A 81 10.37 -4.25 -16.77
CA ALA A 81 9.05 -3.73 -16.38
C ALA A 81 9.16 -2.34 -15.76
N THR A 82 10.18 -2.11 -14.93
CA THR A 82 10.41 -0.78 -14.34
C THR A 82 10.75 0.26 -15.41
N GLU A 83 11.55 -0.10 -16.41
CA GLU A 83 11.92 0.78 -17.52
C GLU A 83 10.69 1.14 -18.37
N ILE A 84 9.87 0.15 -18.74
CA ILE A 84 8.64 0.35 -19.53
C ILE A 84 7.67 1.30 -18.80
N LEU A 85 7.47 1.08 -17.50
CA LEU A 85 6.59 1.93 -16.69
C LEU A 85 7.12 3.35 -16.54
N ASN A 86 8.44 3.53 -16.37
CA ASN A 86 9.08 4.84 -16.31
C ASN A 86 9.00 5.57 -17.66
N GLU A 87 9.26 4.88 -18.76
CA GLU A 87 9.18 5.44 -20.12
C GLU A 87 7.78 6.00 -20.39
N TYR A 88 6.73 5.22 -20.10
CA TYR A 88 5.36 5.71 -20.22
C TYR A 88 5.10 6.91 -19.31
N PHE A 89 5.52 6.83 -18.04
CA PHE A 89 5.30 7.90 -17.07
C PHE A 89 5.93 9.23 -17.50
N TYR A 90 7.19 9.20 -17.95
CA TYR A 90 7.92 10.40 -18.33
C TYR A 90 7.52 10.95 -19.70
N SER A 91 7.10 10.09 -20.63
CA SER A 91 6.49 10.55 -21.91
C SER A 91 5.11 11.20 -21.72
N HIS A 92 4.41 10.88 -20.63
CA HIS A 92 3.08 11.43 -20.30
C HIS A 92 3.10 12.30 -19.03
N LEU A 93 4.20 13.03 -18.79
CA LEU A 93 4.41 13.76 -17.53
C LEU A 93 3.36 14.85 -17.27
N SER A 94 2.77 15.42 -18.33
CA SER A 94 1.66 16.39 -18.25
C SER A 94 0.37 15.76 -17.71
N ASN A 95 0.13 14.49 -18.01
CA ASN A 95 -1.04 13.74 -17.57
C ASN A 95 -0.70 12.24 -17.33
N PRO A 96 -0.02 11.89 -16.22
CA PRO A 96 0.47 10.54 -15.95
C PRO A 96 -0.62 9.63 -15.36
N TYR A 97 -1.74 9.54 -16.08
CA TYR A 97 -2.93 8.75 -15.78
C TYR A 97 -3.26 7.87 -16.98
N PRO A 98 -2.69 6.65 -17.06
CA PRO A 98 -3.00 5.74 -18.16
C PRO A 98 -4.49 5.38 -18.16
N SER A 99 -5.08 5.32 -19.35
CA SER A 99 -6.43 4.77 -19.57
C SER A 99 -6.48 3.29 -19.19
N GLU A 100 -7.68 2.72 -19.10
CA GLU A 100 -7.81 1.30 -18.75
C GLU A 100 -7.11 0.39 -19.77
N GLU A 101 -7.31 0.66 -21.05
CA GLU A 101 -6.61 -0.02 -22.16
C GLU A 101 -5.09 0.12 -22.05
N ALA A 102 -4.57 1.32 -21.76
CA ALA A 102 -3.12 1.52 -21.59
C ALA A 102 -2.57 0.74 -20.39
N LYS A 103 -3.34 0.59 -19.30
CA LYS A 103 -2.91 -0.23 -18.16
C LYS A 103 -2.88 -1.71 -18.52
N GLU A 104 -3.84 -2.21 -19.31
CA GLU A 104 -3.86 -3.60 -19.78
C GLU A 104 -2.64 -3.88 -20.66
N GLU A 105 -2.30 -2.97 -21.57
CA GLU A 105 -1.12 -3.10 -22.43
C GLU A 105 0.18 -3.10 -21.60
N LEU A 106 0.31 -2.16 -20.67
CA LEU A 106 1.46 -2.08 -19.77
C LEU A 106 1.58 -3.32 -18.89
N ALA A 107 0.46 -3.83 -18.38
CA ALA A 107 0.42 -5.07 -17.59
C ALA A 107 0.94 -6.26 -18.40
N LYS A 108 0.47 -6.41 -19.65
CA LYS A 108 0.92 -7.44 -20.57
C LYS A 108 2.42 -7.32 -20.89
N LYS A 109 2.89 -6.11 -21.24
CA LYS A 109 4.31 -5.83 -21.54
C LYS A 109 5.24 -6.10 -20.36
N CYS A 110 4.79 -5.79 -19.14
CA CYS A 110 5.58 -5.93 -17.93
C CYS A 110 5.47 -7.31 -17.26
N GLY A 111 4.50 -8.14 -17.67
CA GLY A 111 4.21 -9.43 -17.02
C GLY A 111 3.70 -9.26 -15.58
N ILE A 112 2.91 -8.22 -15.32
CA ILE A 112 2.33 -7.90 -14.00
C ILE A 112 0.82 -7.68 -14.13
N THR A 113 0.10 -7.56 -13.02
CA THR A 113 -1.35 -7.33 -13.04
C THR A 113 -1.71 -5.86 -13.26
N VAL A 114 -2.90 -5.60 -13.81
CA VAL A 114 -3.45 -4.23 -13.98
C VAL A 114 -3.50 -3.46 -12.65
N SER A 115 -3.80 -4.17 -11.55
CA SER A 115 -3.76 -3.58 -10.20
C SER A 115 -2.35 -3.16 -9.79
N GLN A 116 -1.32 -3.95 -10.12
CA GLN A 116 0.08 -3.59 -9.87
C GLN A 116 0.51 -2.36 -10.69
N VAL A 117 0.07 -2.24 -11.94
CA VAL A 117 0.27 -1.03 -12.76
C VAL A 117 -0.39 0.18 -12.10
N SER A 118 -1.67 0.06 -11.74
CA SER A 118 -2.44 1.14 -11.10
C SER A 118 -1.77 1.64 -9.81
N ASN A 119 -1.35 0.70 -8.95
CA ASN A 119 -0.63 1.00 -7.72
C ASN A 119 0.74 1.65 -7.99
N TRP A 120 1.46 1.18 -9.01
CA TRP A 120 2.76 1.74 -9.37
C TRP A 120 2.64 3.19 -9.82
N PHE A 121 1.68 3.52 -10.70
CA PHE A 121 1.44 4.88 -11.17
C PHE A 121 0.99 5.81 -10.05
N GLY A 122 0.09 5.34 -9.17
CA GLY A 122 -0.30 6.08 -7.96
C GLY A 122 0.90 6.43 -7.08
N ASN A 123 1.73 5.43 -6.78
CA ASN A 123 2.93 5.62 -5.96
C ASN A 123 4.00 6.47 -6.67
N LYS A 124 4.17 6.34 -7.99
CA LYS A 124 5.14 7.12 -8.77
C LYS A 124 4.75 8.60 -8.78
N ARG A 125 3.47 8.95 -8.99
CA ARG A 125 2.99 10.35 -8.91
C ARG A 125 3.23 10.98 -7.54
N ILE A 126 2.92 10.27 -6.45
CA ILE A 126 3.17 10.76 -5.09
C ILE A 126 4.66 11.02 -4.86
N ARG A 127 5.54 10.10 -5.29
CA ARG A 127 6.99 10.26 -5.16
C ARG A 127 7.50 11.43 -6.01
N TYR A 128 7.04 11.55 -7.25
CA TYR A 128 7.38 12.63 -8.16
C TYR A 128 7.04 14.00 -7.55
N LYS A 129 5.79 14.18 -7.08
CA LYS A 129 5.33 15.42 -6.46
C LYS A 129 6.12 15.79 -5.20
N LYS A 130 6.53 14.81 -4.40
CA LYS A 130 7.30 15.05 -3.17
C LYS A 130 8.75 15.48 -3.43
N ASN A 131 9.36 15.10 -4.55
CA ASN A 131 10.78 15.31 -4.83
C ASN A 131 11.02 15.75 -6.29
N ILE A 132 10.37 16.83 -6.72
CA ILE A 132 10.37 17.29 -8.12
C ILE A 132 11.79 17.42 -8.69
N GLY A 133 12.73 18.06 -7.97
CA GLY A 133 14.09 18.29 -8.47
C GLY A 133 14.84 17.01 -8.87
N LYS A 134 14.80 15.98 -8.02
CA LYS A 134 15.45 14.68 -8.31
C LYS A 134 14.79 13.94 -9.46
N PHE A 135 13.47 13.98 -9.54
CA PHE A 135 12.74 13.27 -10.59
C PHE A 135 12.71 14.03 -11.93
N GLN A 136 13.03 15.33 -11.93
CA GLN A 136 13.25 16.10 -13.16
C GLN A 136 14.53 15.64 -13.87
N GLU A 137 15.59 15.33 -13.11
CA GLU A 137 16.81 14.75 -13.67
C GLU A 137 16.54 13.39 -14.31
N GLU A 138 15.77 12.51 -13.64
CA GLU A 138 15.31 11.25 -14.24
C GLU A 138 14.50 11.50 -15.52
N ALA A 139 13.55 12.45 -15.50
CA ALA A 139 12.75 12.77 -16.69
C ALA A 139 13.62 13.21 -17.88
N ASN A 140 14.65 14.02 -17.63
CA ASN A 140 15.59 14.45 -18.65
C ASN A 140 16.38 13.27 -19.25
N ILE A 141 16.78 12.29 -18.44
CA ILE A 141 17.45 11.07 -18.90
C ILE A 141 16.54 10.27 -19.84
N TYR A 142 15.27 10.09 -19.48
CA TYR A 142 14.32 9.36 -20.32
C TYR A 142 14.02 10.10 -21.62
N ALA A 143 13.88 11.44 -21.58
CA ALA A 143 13.71 12.25 -22.78
C ALA A 143 14.92 12.13 -23.73
N ALA A 144 16.15 12.13 -23.20
CA ALA A 144 17.36 11.95 -24.00
C ALA A 144 17.43 10.55 -24.64
N LYS A 145 17.08 9.49 -23.90
CA LYS A 145 17.02 8.12 -24.45
C LYS A 145 16.01 8.00 -25.60
N THR A 146 14.82 8.59 -25.44
CA THR A 146 13.81 8.62 -26.50
C THR A 146 14.32 9.35 -27.74
N ALA A 147 14.99 10.49 -27.56
CA ALA A 147 15.58 11.24 -28.68
C ALA A 147 16.66 10.44 -29.43
N VAL A 148 17.58 9.77 -28.72
CA VAL A 148 18.62 8.92 -29.33
C VAL A 148 18.03 7.73 -30.08
N THR A 149 16.96 7.14 -29.53
CA THR A 149 16.26 6.01 -30.17
C THR A 149 15.58 6.48 -31.45
N ALA A 150 14.93 7.65 -31.43
CA ALA A 150 14.31 8.25 -32.61
C ALA A 150 15.35 8.54 -33.72
N THR A 151 16.51 9.11 -33.38
CA THR A 151 17.57 9.40 -34.38
C THR A 151 18.15 8.14 -35.01
N ASN A 152 18.29 7.04 -34.26
CA ASN A 152 18.79 5.78 -34.80
C ASN A 152 17.78 5.10 -35.74
N VAL A 153 16.48 5.21 -35.44
CA VAL A 153 15.42 4.71 -36.33
C VAL A 153 15.38 5.53 -37.63
N SER A 154 15.55 6.85 -37.58
CA SER A 154 15.62 7.70 -38.77
C SER A 154 16.84 7.42 -39.66
N ALA A 155 17.99 7.06 -39.06
CA ALA A 155 19.19 6.71 -39.80
C ALA A 155 19.07 5.37 -40.56
N HIS A 156 18.33 4.39 -40.02
CA HIS A 156 18.10 3.09 -40.67
C HIS A 156 16.99 3.11 -41.74
N GLY A 157 16.11 4.11 -41.72
CA GLY A 157 15.02 4.27 -42.71
C GLY A 157 15.42 4.94 -44.03
N SER A 158 16.68 5.37 -44.19
CA SER A 158 17.14 6.15 -45.34
C SER A 158 17.81 5.31 -46.46
N GLN A 159 17.74 3.97 -46.39
CA GLN A 159 18.38 3.05 -47.35
C GLN A 159 17.35 2.21 -48.13
N ALA A 160 16.30 2.83 -48.68
CA ALA A 160 15.42 2.16 -49.65
C ALA A 160 14.68 3.18 -50.54
N ASN A 161 15.35 3.66 -51.59
CA ASN A 161 14.77 3.82 -52.92
C ASN A 161 15.78 4.47 -53.89
N SER A 162 16.18 3.74 -54.92
CA SER A 162 16.68 4.30 -56.16
C SER A 162 16.04 3.50 -57.30
N PRO A 163 15.25 4.10 -58.19
CA PRO A 163 14.66 3.39 -59.31
C PRO A 163 15.70 3.26 -60.43
N SER A 164 16.09 2.03 -60.74
CA SER A 164 16.95 1.72 -61.89
C SER A 164 16.16 1.88 -63.19
N THR A 165 16.65 2.73 -64.09
CA THR A 165 16.18 2.87 -65.48
C THR A 165 16.58 1.64 -66.32
N PRO A 166 15.70 1.02 -67.13
CA PRO A 166 16.12 0.00 -68.07
C PRO A 166 16.63 0.66 -69.37
N ASN A 167 17.83 0.26 -69.78
CA ASN A 167 18.49 0.66 -71.02
C ASN A 167 17.95 -0.20 -72.17
N SER A 168 17.32 0.41 -73.18
CA SER A 168 16.94 -0.27 -74.43
C SER A 168 18.08 -0.16 -75.43
N ALA A 169 18.69 -1.29 -75.78
CA ALA A 169 19.52 -1.43 -76.97
C ALA A 169 18.83 -2.40 -77.93
N GLY A 170 18.47 -1.90 -79.11
CA GLY A 170 18.02 -2.69 -80.25
C GLY A 170 19.10 -2.74 -81.33
N SER A 171 19.13 -3.86 -82.07
CA SER A 171 19.64 -4.03 -83.45
C SER A 171 19.62 -5.54 -83.76
N SER A 172 18.64 -6.10 -84.46
CA SER A 172 18.39 -6.11 -85.92
C SER A 172 19.25 -7.10 -86.72
N SER A 173 18.56 -8.11 -87.27
CA SER A 173 18.68 -8.73 -88.62
C SER A 173 20.03 -9.25 -89.14
N SER A 174 20.05 -10.52 -89.57
CA SER A 174 20.04 -10.93 -90.99
C SER A 174 19.97 -12.45 -91.11
#